data_AF-A0A5E4IJ48-F1
#
_entry.id   AF-A0A5E4IJ48-F1
#
_cell.length_a   1.000
_cell.length_b   1.000
_cell.length_c   1.000
_cell.angle_alpha   90.00
_cell.angle_beta   90.00
_cell.angle_gamma   90.00
#
_symmetry.space_group_name_H-M   'P 1'
#
loop_
_entity.id
_entity.type
_entity.pdbx_description
1 polymer ?
#
loop_
_entity_poly.entity_id
_entity_poly.type
_entity_poly.pdbx_seq_one_letter_code
_entity_poly.pdbx_strand_id
1 'polypeptide(L)'
;MPEPGASPEKEYHSTYSRIQASFGASMEDLSEIIRLTFMSEEELRDVTDKILKIVKQGDTSLTNLSRELGLSQVFIRGVAKRAEGLTVRGQRIELYDEEH
;
A
#
# COMPACT_ATOMS: atom_id res chain seq x y z
N MET A 1 -26.67 -21.44 0.98
CA MET A 1 -25.58 -22.45 1.01
C MET A 1 -26.06 -23.61 0.14
N PRO A 2 -25.29 -24.10 -0.85
CA PRO A 2 -25.76 -25.23 -1.67
C PRO A 2 -25.94 -26.48 -0.80
N GLU A 3 -26.86 -27.35 -1.20
CA GLU A 3 -27.14 -28.64 -0.55
C GLU A 3 -25.88 -29.52 -0.52
N PRO A 4 -25.65 -30.31 0.55
CA PRO A 4 -24.51 -31.22 0.63
C PRO A 4 -24.50 -32.21 -0.55
N GLY A 5 -23.46 -32.13 -1.39
CA GLY A 5 -23.29 -33.02 -2.55
C GLY A 5 -23.71 -32.43 -3.90
N ALA A 6 -24.25 -31.22 -3.94
CA ALA A 6 -24.48 -30.48 -5.18
C ALA A 6 -23.22 -29.70 -5.58
N SER A 7 -22.81 -29.81 -6.85
CA SER A 7 -21.76 -28.96 -7.41
C SER A 7 -22.24 -27.49 -7.45
N PRO A 8 -21.41 -26.51 -7.06
CA PRO A 8 -21.82 -25.11 -7.06
C PRO A 8 -22.22 -24.66 -8.49
N GLU A 9 -23.43 -24.10 -8.65
CA GLU A 9 -23.93 -23.65 -9.97
C GLU A 9 -23.16 -22.45 -10.56
N LYS A 10 -22.42 -21.71 -9.72
CA LYS A 10 -21.55 -20.60 -10.13
C LYS A 10 -20.27 -20.61 -9.31
N GLU A 11 -19.21 -21.11 -9.91
CA GLU A 11 -17.85 -20.92 -9.42
C GLU A 11 -17.31 -19.59 -9.98
N TYR A 12 -17.20 -18.57 -9.14
CA TYR A 12 -16.51 -17.33 -9.53
C TYR A 12 -15.00 -17.56 -9.43
N HIS A 13 -14.40 -18.13 -10.48
CA HIS A 13 -12.95 -18.08 -10.66
C HIS A 13 -12.55 -16.69 -11.16
N SER A 14 -12.38 -15.75 -10.23
CA SER A 14 -11.69 -14.49 -10.52
C SER A 14 -10.18 -14.72 -10.52
N THR A 15 -9.69 -15.58 -11.41
CA THR A 15 -8.24 -15.68 -11.65
C THR A 15 -7.85 -14.48 -12.52
N TYR A 16 -7.59 -13.34 -11.89
CA TYR A 16 -6.93 -12.21 -12.57
C TYR A 16 -5.47 -12.60 -12.87
N SER A 17 -5.26 -13.47 -13.86
CA SER A 17 -3.95 -13.92 -14.32
C SER A 17 -3.20 -12.87 -15.15
N ARG A 18 -3.88 -11.77 -15.50
CA ARG A 18 -3.37 -10.71 -16.35
C ARG A 18 -3.86 -9.35 -15.87
N ILE A 19 -2.92 -8.46 -15.58
CA ILE A 19 -3.18 -7.04 -15.33
C ILE A 19 -2.63 -6.27 -16.54
N GLN A 20 -3.46 -5.40 -17.12
CA GLN A 20 -3.04 -4.47 -18.16
C GLN A 20 -3.20 -3.05 -17.64
N ALA A 21 -2.08 -2.36 -17.46
CA ALA A 21 -2.03 -0.96 -17.04
C ALA A 21 -1.09 -0.20 -17.98
N SER A 22 -1.42 1.06 -18.27
CA SER A 22 -0.58 1.95 -19.07
C SER A 22 -0.03 3.04 -18.15
N PHE A 23 1.25 2.95 -17.79
CA PHE A 23 1.95 3.97 -17.04
C PHE A 23 3.45 3.97 -17.40
N GLY A 24 4.10 5.11 -17.20
CA GLY A 24 5.56 5.23 -17.24
C GLY A 24 6.11 5.27 -15.81
N ALA A 25 7.17 4.52 -15.54
CA ALA A 25 7.88 4.53 -14.28
C ALA A 25 9.37 4.26 -14.54
N SER A 26 10.23 4.68 -13.62
CA SER A 26 11.62 4.22 -13.62
C SER A 26 11.68 2.72 -13.28
N MET A 27 12.79 2.06 -13.62
CA MET A 27 13.00 0.65 -13.23
C MET A 27 13.05 0.50 -11.70
N GLU A 28 13.62 1.50 -11.02
CA GLU A 28 13.69 1.54 -9.56
C GLU A 28 12.28 1.59 -8.96
N ASP A 29 11.42 2.51 -9.41
CA ASP A 29 10.03 2.60 -8.94
C ASP A 29 9.24 1.31 -9.22
N LEU A 30 9.44 0.69 -10.39
CA LEU A 30 8.79 -0.57 -10.73
C LEU A 30 9.21 -1.68 -9.77
N SER A 31 10.50 -1.76 -9.43
CA SER A 31 11.00 -2.76 -8.46
C SER A 31 10.40 -2.56 -7.07
N GLU A 32 10.23 -1.31 -6.62
CA GLU A 32 9.59 -1.00 -5.33
C GLU A 32 8.11 -1.34 -5.33
N ILE A 33 7.38 -1.09 -6.42
CA ILE A 33 5.97 -1.48 -6.55
C ILE A 33 5.85 -3.01 -6.48
N ILE A 34 6.68 -3.75 -7.24
CA ILE A 34 6.67 -5.21 -7.22
C ILE A 34 7.00 -5.73 -5.82
N ARG A 35 8.04 -5.22 -5.18
CA ARG A 35 8.41 -5.58 -3.81
C ARG A 35 7.23 -5.36 -2.85
N LEU A 36 6.59 -4.20 -2.93
CA LEU A 36 5.43 -3.87 -2.11
C LEU A 36 4.28 -4.86 -2.35
N THR A 37 4.06 -5.37 -3.56
CA THR A 37 3.01 -6.37 -3.82
C THR A 37 3.24 -7.72 -3.13
N PHE A 38 4.50 -8.11 -2.91
CA PHE A 38 4.86 -9.37 -2.25
C PHE A 38 5.18 -9.23 -0.77
N MET A 39 5.15 -8.02 -0.24
CA MET A 39 5.41 -7.74 1.17
C MET A 39 4.33 -8.35 2.07
N SER A 40 4.76 -8.99 3.15
CA SER A 40 3.87 -9.55 4.17
C SER A 40 3.19 -8.47 5.00
N GLU A 41 2.08 -8.82 5.66
CA GLU A 41 1.34 -7.89 6.52
C GLU A 41 2.15 -7.46 7.75
N GLU A 42 3.07 -8.31 8.24
CA GLU A 42 4.00 -7.98 9.33
C GLU A 42 5.00 -6.91 8.88
N GLU A 43 5.69 -7.14 7.75
CA GLU A 43 6.62 -6.16 7.18
C GLU A 43 5.94 -4.83 6.84
N LEU A 44 4.70 -4.87 6.32
CA LEU A 44 3.91 -3.69 6.03
C LEU A 44 3.62 -2.90 7.31
N ARG A 45 3.22 -3.59 8.39
CA ARG A 45 2.92 -2.98 9.69
C ARG A 45 4.15 -2.35 10.33
N ASP A 46 5.29 -3.03 10.28
CA ASP A 46 6.56 -2.52 10.80
C ASP A 46 6.99 -1.21 10.13
N VAL A 47 6.82 -1.09 8.82
CA VAL A 47 7.11 0.15 8.10
C VAL A 47 6.05 1.21 8.40
N THR A 48 4.78 0.83 8.45
CA THR A 48 3.66 1.73 8.78
C THR A 48 3.85 2.38 10.13
N ASP A 49 4.23 1.62 11.15
CA ASP A 49 4.42 2.13 12.51
C ASP A 49 5.55 3.17 12.57
N LYS A 50 6.62 2.98 11.79
CA LYS A 50 7.70 3.97 11.66
C LYS A 50 7.19 5.27 11.03
N ILE A 51 6.40 5.18 9.94
CA ILE A 51 5.81 6.35 9.29
C ILE A 51 4.84 7.06 10.24
N LEU A 52 3.93 6.32 10.88
CA LEU A 52 2.96 6.85 11.84
C LEU A 52 3.65 7.60 12.98
N LYS A 53 4.76 7.06 13.51
CA LYS A 53 5.52 7.72 14.58
C LYS A 53 6.03 9.09 14.14
N ILE A 54 6.63 9.19 12.95
CA ILE A 54 7.17 10.45 12.43
C ILE A 54 6.03 11.44 12.10
N VAL A 55 4.95 10.96 11.48
CA VAL A 55 3.77 11.78 11.18
C VAL A 55 3.12 12.33 12.45
N LYS A 56 3.01 11.54 13.52
CA LYS A 56 2.51 11.98 14.83
C LYS A 56 3.43 13.01 15.50
N GLN A 57 4.70 13.06 15.15
CA GLN A 57 5.64 14.10 15.59
C GLN A 57 5.53 15.38 14.76
N GLY A 58 4.70 15.40 13.72
CA GLY A 58 4.36 16.57 12.92
C GLY A 58 5.01 16.61 11.54
N ASP A 59 5.93 15.69 11.21
CA ASP A 59 6.49 15.64 9.86
C ASP A 59 5.60 14.82 8.92
N THR A 60 4.88 15.54 8.08
CA THR A 60 3.96 14.98 7.09
C THR A 60 4.58 14.97 5.69
N SER A 61 5.79 15.51 5.48
CA SER A 61 6.37 15.68 4.15
C SER A 61 6.91 14.36 3.61
N LEU A 62 6.45 13.96 2.43
CA LEU A 62 6.92 12.73 1.78
C LEU A 62 8.42 12.77 1.49
N THR A 63 8.96 13.95 1.16
CA THR A 63 10.40 14.13 0.93
C THR A 63 11.21 13.95 2.21
N ASN A 64 10.71 14.46 3.35
CA ASN A 64 11.41 14.32 4.62
C ASN A 64 11.34 12.87 5.10
N LEU A 65 10.15 12.26 5.05
CA LEU A 65 9.95 10.84 5.38
C LEU A 65 10.87 9.93 4.55
N SER A 66 10.97 10.18 3.24
CA SER A 66 11.86 9.45 2.34
C SER A 66 13.32 9.55 2.78
N ARG A 67 13.80 10.76 3.10
CA ARG A 67 15.17 10.99 3.56
C ARG A 67 15.44 10.36 4.93
N GLU A 68 14.50 10.47 5.86
CA GLU A 68 14.66 9.99 7.24
C GLU A 68 14.61 8.46 7.32
N LEU A 69 13.71 7.83 6.57
CA LEU A 69 13.55 6.37 6.57
C LEU A 69 14.48 5.66 5.57
N GLY A 70 15.12 6.41 4.67
CA GLY A 70 15.91 5.83 3.57
C GLY A 70 15.05 5.02 2.58
N LEU A 71 13.78 5.39 2.44
CA LEU A 71 12.81 4.71 1.57
C LEU A 71 12.42 5.61 0.40
N SER A 72 12.11 5.03 -0.76
CA SER A 72 11.63 5.81 -1.90
C SER A 72 10.25 6.42 -1.62
N GLN A 73 9.97 7.56 -2.24
CA GLN A 73 8.65 8.20 -2.11
C GLN A 73 7.52 7.34 -2.68
N VAL A 74 7.79 6.57 -3.74
CA VAL A 74 6.83 5.63 -4.32
C VAL A 74 6.51 4.51 -3.33
N PHE A 75 7.52 3.96 -2.67
CA PHE A 75 7.33 2.93 -1.65
C PHE A 75 6.51 3.44 -0.47
N ILE A 76 6.83 4.62 0.08
CA ILE A 76 6.09 5.22 1.20
C ILE A 76 4.62 5.47 0.82
N ARG A 77 4.35 5.96 -0.40
CA ARG A 77 2.96 6.12 -0.89
C ARG A 77 2.25 4.78 -0.99
N GLY A 78 2.93 3.74 -1.48
CA GLY A 78 2.39 2.39 -1.57
C GLY A 78 2.01 1.84 -0.19
N VAL A 79 2.89 2.00 0.80
CA VAL A 79 2.64 1.60 2.19
C VAL A 79 1.44 2.35 2.76
N ALA A 80 1.46 3.69 2.69
CA ALA A 80 0.38 4.52 3.23
C ALA A 80 -0.99 4.29 2.55
N LYS A 81 -1.02 3.78 1.31
CA LYS A 81 -2.26 3.39 0.62
C LYS A 81 -2.78 2.00 1.00
N ARG A 82 -1.91 1.11 1.48
CA ARG A 82 -2.29 -0.24 1.94
C ARG A 82 -2.57 -0.28 3.44
N ALA A 83 -1.90 0.58 4.20
CA ALA A 83 -1.93 0.57 5.65
C ALA A 83 -3.13 1.30 6.23
N GLU A 84 -3.63 0.81 7.36
CA GLU A 84 -4.63 1.53 8.17
C GLU A 84 -3.98 2.72 8.88
N GLY A 85 -4.75 3.79 9.11
CA GLY A 85 -4.32 4.93 9.91
C GLY A 85 -3.47 5.98 9.18
N LEU A 86 -3.17 5.79 7.89
CA LEU A 86 -2.47 6.77 7.05
C LEU A 86 -3.28 7.13 5.81
N THR A 87 -3.06 8.34 5.29
CA THR A 87 -3.60 8.78 4.00
C THR A 87 -2.58 9.59 3.22
N VAL A 88 -2.69 9.54 1.89
CA VAL A 88 -1.79 10.26 0.97
C VAL A 88 -2.50 11.49 0.42
N ARG A 89 -1.99 12.69 0.71
CA ARG A 89 -2.48 13.97 0.18
C ARG A 89 -1.40 14.72 -0.59
N GLY A 90 -1.32 14.45 -1.90
CA GLY A 90 -0.31 15.05 -2.77
C GLY A 90 1.11 14.64 -2.35
N GLN A 91 1.88 15.58 -1.80
CA GLN A 91 3.23 15.35 -1.28
C GLN A 91 3.27 15.15 0.24
N ARG A 92 2.12 14.92 0.87
CA ARG A 92 1.99 14.72 2.31
C ARG A 92 1.45 13.33 2.65
N ILE A 93 1.95 12.78 3.75
CA ILE A 93 1.37 11.64 4.46
C ILE A 93 0.74 12.18 5.74
N GLU A 94 -0.55 11.93 5.92
CA GLU A 94 -1.31 12.38 7.07
C GLU A 94 -1.92 11.19 7.81
N LEU A 95 -2.34 11.39 9.06
CA LEU A 95 -3.16 10.40 9.74
C LEU A 95 -4.49 10.26 8.99
N TYR A 96 -4.96 9.03 8.87
CA TYR A 96 -6.30 8.78 8.36
C TYR A 96 -7.32 9.36 9.35
N ASP A 97 -8.24 10.15 8.84
CA ASP A 97 -9.34 10.74 9.59
C ASP A 97 -10.64 10.22 8.96
N GLU A 98 -11.44 9.48 9.74
CA GLU A 98 -12.70 8.90 9.28
C GLU A 98 -13.79 9.96 9.05
N GLU A 99 -13.59 11.22 9.48
CA GLU A 99 -14.62 12.26 9.39
C GLU A 99 -14.72 12.98 8.03
N HIS A 100 -13.94 12.59 7.00
CA HIS A 100 -14.07 13.12 5.63
C HIS A 100 -13.89 12.07 4.52
#